data_AF-A0A409X8A8-F1
#
_entry.id   AF-A0A409X8A8-F1
#
_cell.length_a   1.000
_cell.length_b   1.000
_cell.length_c   1.000
_cell.angle_alpha   90.00
_cell.angle_beta   90.00
_cell.angle_gamma   90.00
#
_symmetry.space_group_name_H-M   'P 1'
#
loop_
_entity.id
_entity.type
_entity.pdbx_description
1 polymer ?
#
loop_
_entity_poly.entity_id
_entity_poly.type
_entity_poly.pdbx_seq_one_letter_code
_entity_poly.pdbx_strand_id
1 'polypeptide(L)' 'MPEYVYALHDFIPENEDEVDFRAGERIEVLEKDDMYQDGWWQVRHT' A
#
# COMPACT_ATOMS: atom_id res chain seq x y z
N MET A 1 -12.42 -5.55 10.92
CA MET A 1 -12.43 -6.23 9.61
C MET A 1 -11.31 -5.61 8.79
N PRO A 2 -10.50 -6.40 8.06
CA PRO A 2 -9.43 -5.83 7.23
C PRO A 2 -10.02 -4.87 6.20
N GLU A 3 -9.35 -3.73 6.00
CA GLU A 3 -9.68 -2.77 4.95
C GLU A 3 -8.89 -3.11 3.69
N TYR A 4 -9.56 -3.01 2.53
CA TYR A 4 -8.95 -3.28 1.24
C TYR A 4 -9.11 -2.10 0.30
N VAL A 5 -8.05 -1.80 -0.44
CA VAL A 5 -8.04 -0.83 -1.54
C VAL A 5 -7.59 -1.51 -2.83
N TYR A 6 -7.76 -0.81 -3.95
CA TYR A 6 -7.32 -1.28 -5.26
C TYR A 6 -6.33 -0.28 -5.85
N ALA A 7 -5.20 -0.79 -6.34
CA ALA A 7 -4.21 0.03 -7.01
C ALA A 7 -4.79 0.63 -8.30
N LEU A 8 -4.59 1.93 -8.50
CA LEU A 8 -5.02 2.61 -9.74
C LEU A 8 -3.98 2.53 -10.85
N HIS A 9 -2.71 2.38 -10.47
CA HIS A 9 -1.55 2.32 -11.35
C HIS A 9 -0.57 1.26 -10.84
N ASP A 10 0.33 0.82 -11.73
CA ASP A 10 1.47 0.00 -11.33
C ASP A 10 2.42 0.84 -10.47
N PHE A 11 3.03 0.19 -9.48
CA PHE A 11 4.03 0.79 -8.61
C PHE A 11 5.26 -0.11 -8.55
N ILE A 12 6.41 0.49 -8.86
CA ILE A 12 7.72 -0.18 -8.82
C ILE A 12 8.48 0.45 -7.64
N PRO A 13 8.79 -0.33 -6.59
CA PRO A 13 9.55 0.15 -5.45
C PRO A 13 10.89 0.77 -5.82
N GLU A 14 11.20 1.90 -5.21
CA GLU A 14 12.51 2.55 -5.25
C GLU A 14 13.34 2.25 -4.00
N ASN A 15 12.68 1.89 -2.89
CA ASN A 15 13.30 1.56 -1.61
C ASN A 15 12.96 0.13 -1.14
N GLU A 16 13.76 -0.45 -0.24
CA GLU A 16 13.58 -1.84 0.24
C GLU A 16 12.35 -2.04 1.14
N ASP A 17 11.82 -0.97 1.73
CA ASP A 17 10.64 -0.96 2.60
C ASP A 17 9.33 -0.73 1.84
N GLU A 18 9.41 -0.48 0.53
CA GLU A 18 8.26 -0.29 -0.35
C GLU A 18 7.78 -1.63 -0.93
N VAL A 19 6.46 -1.76 -1.12
CA VAL A 19 5.82 -2.98 -1.62
C VAL A 19 5.38 -2.77 -3.07
N ASP A 20 5.76 -3.67 -3.97
CA ASP A 20 5.34 -3.63 -5.38
C ASP A 20 3.88 -4.08 -5.55
N PHE A 21 3.21 -3.50 -6.54
CA PHE A 21 1.86 -3.91 -6.95
C PHE A 21 1.51 -3.42 -8.35
N ARG A 22 0.50 -4.02 -8.97
CA ARG A 22 -0.03 -3.67 -10.29
C ARG A 22 -1.40 -3.03 -10.22
N ALA A 23 -1.75 -2.23 -11.22
CA ALA A 23 -3.07 -1.64 -11.36
C ALA A 23 -4.16 -2.73 -11.31
N GLY A 24 -5.16 -2.51 -10.46
CA GLY A 24 -6.28 -3.43 -10.22
C GLY A 24 -6.02 -4.49 -9.14
N GLU A 25 -4.81 -4.60 -8.60
CA GLU A 25 -4.53 -5.51 -7.49
C GLU A 25 -5.20 -5.03 -6.18
N ARG A 26 -5.67 -6.00 -5.40
CA ARG A 26 -6.29 -5.75 -4.10
C ARG A 26 -5.21 -5.76 -3.02
N ILE A 27 -5.15 -4.69 -2.25
CA ILE A 27 -4.13 -4.47 -1.23
C ILE A 27 -4.81 -4.38 0.13
N GLU A 28 -4.29 -5.11 1.12
CA GLU A 28 -4.74 -5.01 2.52
C GLU A 28 -4.07 -3.81 3.19
N VAL A 29 -4.87 -2.91 3.76
CA VAL A 29 -4.37 -1.77 4.52
C VAL A 29 -4.17 -2.20 5.98
N LEU A 30 -2.93 -2.10 6.47
CA LEU A 30 -2.58 -2.39 7.86
C LEU A 30 -2.64 -1.13 8.72
N GLU A 31 -2.07 -0.03 8.22
CA GLU A 31 -2.05 1.27 8.90
C GLU A 31 -2.07 2.39 7.85
N LYS A 32 -2.95 3.38 8.04
CA LYS A 32 -2.96 4.61 7.24
C LYS A 32 -1.99 5.62 7.83
N ASP A 33 -1.78 6.71 7.13
CA ASP A 33 -0.93 7.81 7.55
C ASP A 33 -1.54 8.66 8.69
N ASP A 34 -1.94 8.01 9.78
CA ASP A 34 -2.57 8.63 10.95
C ASP A 34 -1.53 9.02 12.02
N MET A 35 -0.33 8.41 11.99
CA MET A 35 0.72 8.58 13.00
C MET A 35 1.76 9.64 12.60
N TYR A 36 2.40 9.48 11.44
CA TYR A 36 3.58 10.27 11.06
C TYR A 36 3.29 11.39 10.05
N GLN A 37 2.15 11.32 9.34
CA GLN A 37 1.72 12.28 8.32
C GLN A 37 2.76 12.47 7.20
N ASP A 38 3.43 11.38 6.81
CA ASP A 38 4.52 11.36 5.83
C ASP A 38 4.07 10.99 4.40
N GLY A 39 2.80 10.67 4.23
CA GLY A 39 2.17 10.29 2.97
C GLY A 39 2.18 8.78 2.66
N TRP A 40 2.70 7.92 3.54
CA TRP A 40 2.82 6.49 3.28
C TRP A 40 1.92 5.64 4.17
N TRP A 41 1.35 4.59 3.58
CA TRP A 41 0.51 3.62 4.28
C TRP A 41 1.24 2.29 4.38
N GLN A 42 1.10 1.62 5.52
CA GLN A 42 1.58 0.26 5.65
C GLN A 42 0.55 -0.70 5.08
N VAL A 43 1.00 -1.55 4.17
CA VAL A 43 0.15 -2.46 3.42
C VAL A 43 0.74 -3.87 3.39
N ARG A 44 -0.13 -4.85 3.14
CA ARG A 44 0.27 -6.23 2.87
C ARG A 44 -0.24 -6.66 1.50
N HIS A 45 0.68 -7.12 0.67
CA HIS A 45 0.36 -7.82 -0.57
C HIS A 45 0.16 -9.32 -0.28
N THR A 46 -0.93 -9.90 -0.77
CA THR A 46 -1.30 -11.34 -0.59
C THR A 46 -1.62 -11.98 -1.92
#